data_AF-A0A7V3XGM6-F1
#
_entry.id   AF-A0A7V3XGM6-F1
#
_cell.length_a   1.000
_cell.length_b   1.000
_cell.length_c   1.000
_cell.angle_alpha   90.00
_cell.angle_beta   90.00
_cell.angle_gamma   90.00
#
_symmetry.space_group_name_H-M   'P 1'
#
loop_
_entity.id
_entity.type
_entity.pdbx_description
1 polymer ?
#
loop_
_entity_poly.entity_id
_entity_poly.type
_entity_poly.pdbx_seq_one_letter_code
_entity_poly.pdbx_strand_id
1 'polypeptide(L)'
;MRWLTTAVLAVILVVLAGFYYVYEIALGPERERVQTRKGRVFVTVEPSDVTEMALKRADGVVRVKREGDGWQIVEPLAWRGDRGKVEETLTSIVTARMDREIAAEPKDLAEFGLAKPVAEATLVTRDGRRFTLLLGAKNPTGVWVYAREGDKPAVFVLGESVLRDTTRPLADFRDRSVLAFDRKDVTGVEIVTRDETLAVEPAGESRWKLTRPRALDADTDTMVEFLDKLTGARVKEFVAERPASLRPFGLDRPIRVAIHTGKDRDRATKTLLVGDVDDKKKGVYAMRPGESSVLLLPEEVWTALPRTTAALRDKTVVAFERDKVIRLDVESPRGTATLVREQDRWRITQPEALPADQVEAGAVLMKLRNLKALAFLGEDASGIARYLAKPEVRATITQQGEPATQTVLLAPAPEKRGGQATAYAAVAGRGPVVLVDASALQEVGRPLAQLRDRTLVAGLEPRDVRRMQVKADGKTVLVERKGDLEWRIVEGGRGSANASKVDDLLYALRGLKWKEVAAPDGAGADRYGLGSPSSEVTLFRGDGTVIATILVGKREGETLYVQTKAAPAIYAVDGRLLTIPKIPDDLQG
;
A
#
# COMPACT_ATOMS: atom_id res chain seq x y z
N MET A 1 -54.86 37.03 -24.79
CA MET A 1 -53.71 37.25 -23.88
C MET A 1 -53.31 38.72 -23.94
N ARG A 2 -53.20 39.40 -22.80
CA ARG A 2 -52.91 40.84 -22.74
C ARG A 2 -51.39 41.05 -22.85
N TRP A 3 -50.88 41.14 -24.08
CA TRP A 3 -49.44 41.24 -24.39
C TRP A 3 -48.72 42.42 -23.69
N LEU A 4 -49.44 43.52 -23.45
CA LEU A 4 -48.94 44.68 -22.68
C LEU A 4 -48.57 44.31 -21.24
N THR A 5 -49.36 43.47 -20.57
CA THR A 5 -49.08 43.04 -19.20
C THR A 5 -47.87 42.10 -19.17
N THR A 6 -47.71 41.25 -20.19
CA THR A 6 -46.52 40.39 -20.35
C THR A 6 -45.26 41.20 -20.63
N ALA A 7 -45.34 42.27 -21.45
CA ALA A 7 -44.21 43.14 -21.74
C ALA A 7 -43.75 43.94 -20.51
N VAL A 8 -44.69 44.47 -19.71
CA VAL A 8 -44.38 45.17 -18.46
C VAL A 8 -43.73 44.21 -17.44
N LEU A 9 -44.26 42.99 -17.30
CA LEU A 9 -43.65 41.98 -16.42
C LEU A 9 -42.25 41.56 -16.89
N ALA A 10 -42.01 41.46 -18.20
CA ALA A 10 -40.69 41.17 -18.74
C ALA A 10 -39.67 42.28 -18.43
N VAL A 11 -40.06 43.55 -18.56
CA VAL A 11 -39.19 44.69 -18.21
C VAL A 11 -38.88 44.69 -16.70
N ILE A 12 -39.88 44.45 -15.85
CA ILE A 12 -39.67 44.34 -14.39
C ILE A 12 -38.71 43.19 -14.07
N LEU A 13 -38.86 42.03 -14.72
CA LEU A 13 -37.97 40.88 -14.53
C LEU A 13 -36.52 41.24 -14.90
N VAL A 14 -36.31 41.97 -16.00
CA VAL A 14 -34.96 42.41 -16.43
C VAL A 14 -34.37 43.40 -15.42
N VAL A 15 -35.16 44.34 -14.89
CA VAL A 15 -34.71 45.28 -13.84
C VAL A 15 -34.36 44.53 -12.55
N LEU A 16 -35.18 43.57 -12.13
CA LEU A 16 -34.92 42.75 -10.93
C LEU A 16 -33.70 41.84 -11.12
N ALA A 17 -33.52 41.25 -12.30
CA ALA A 17 -32.34 40.45 -12.62
C ALA A 17 -31.07 41.32 -12.67
N GLY A 18 -31.15 42.51 -13.25
CA GLY A 18 -30.05 43.49 -13.25
C GLY A 18 -29.70 43.96 -11.83
N PHE A 19 -30.70 44.24 -11.00
CA PHE A 19 -30.52 44.59 -9.59
C PHE A 19 -29.90 43.43 -8.81
N TYR A 20 -30.41 42.20 -8.95
CA TYR A 20 -29.86 41.00 -8.29
C TYR A 20 -28.40 40.76 -8.71
N TYR A 21 -28.10 40.85 -10.01
CA TYR A 21 -26.73 40.72 -10.50
C TYR A 21 -25.80 41.77 -9.88
N VAL A 22 -26.21 43.04 -9.86
CA VAL A 22 -25.39 44.11 -9.29
C VAL A 22 -25.26 43.96 -7.76
N TYR A 23 -26.36 43.71 -7.06
CA TYR A 23 -26.39 43.67 -5.60
C TYR A 23 -25.75 42.38 -5.08
N GLU A 24 -26.22 41.21 -5.50
CA GLU A 24 -25.79 39.91 -4.97
C GLU A 24 -24.45 39.46 -5.57
N ILE A 25 -24.28 39.57 -6.90
CA ILE A 25 -23.12 38.97 -7.59
C ILE A 25 -21.94 39.95 -7.67
N ALA A 26 -22.18 41.22 -8.04
CA ALA A 26 -21.11 42.20 -8.20
C ALA A 26 -20.70 42.88 -6.87
N LEU A 27 -21.69 43.30 -6.05
CA LEU A 27 -21.46 44.00 -4.78
C LEU A 27 -21.49 43.08 -3.55
N GLY A 28 -21.98 41.84 -3.66
CA GLY A 28 -22.01 40.86 -2.56
C GLY A 28 -20.62 40.60 -1.98
N PRO A 29 -19.61 40.22 -2.79
CA PRO A 29 -18.27 39.92 -2.31
C PRO A 29 -17.60 41.10 -1.57
N GLU A 30 -17.79 42.33 -2.05
CA GLU A 30 -17.20 43.51 -1.42
C GLU A 30 -17.90 43.85 -0.09
N ARG A 31 -19.22 43.66 0.00
CA ARG A 31 -19.97 43.84 1.25
C ARG A 31 -19.58 42.80 2.30
N GLU A 32 -19.43 41.54 1.91
CA GLU A 32 -18.93 40.48 2.79
C GLU A 32 -17.49 40.78 3.27
N ARG A 33 -16.62 41.30 2.39
CA ARG A 33 -15.27 41.76 2.78
C ARG A 33 -15.32 42.91 3.78
N VAL A 34 -16.14 43.92 3.56
CA VAL A 34 -16.30 45.05 4.50
C VAL A 34 -16.84 44.57 5.85
N GLN A 35 -17.82 43.67 5.86
CA GLN A 35 -18.35 43.09 7.11
C GLN A 35 -17.31 42.23 7.84
N THR A 36 -16.53 41.42 7.13
CA THR A 36 -15.48 40.57 7.72
C THR A 36 -14.27 41.36 8.23
N ARG A 37 -14.03 42.55 7.68
CA ARG A 37 -13.01 43.52 8.14
C ARG A 37 -13.46 44.37 9.33
N LYS A 38 -14.77 44.51 9.57
CA LYS A 38 -15.30 45.30 10.69
C LYS A 38 -14.73 44.80 12.01
N GLY A 39 -14.14 45.73 12.78
CA GLY A 39 -13.50 45.44 14.06
C GLY A 39 -12.08 44.87 13.99
N ARG A 40 -11.50 44.67 12.80
CA ARG A 40 -10.06 44.36 12.68
C ARG A 40 -9.20 45.54 13.10
N VAL A 41 -8.02 45.27 13.64
CA VAL A 41 -7.01 46.31 13.90
C VAL A 41 -6.55 46.93 12.58
N PHE A 42 -6.15 46.09 11.63
CA PHE A 42 -5.72 46.52 10.30
C PHE A 42 -6.84 46.36 9.27
N VAL A 43 -7.76 47.32 9.23
CA VAL A 43 -8.96 47.29 8.36
C VAL A 43 -8.61 47.26 6.87
N THR A 44 -7.49 47.86 6.47
CA THR A 44 -7.09 48.06 5.07
C THR A 44 -6.04 47.07 4.56
N VAL A 45 -5.63 46.11 5.37
CA VAL A 45 -4.56 45.15 5.05
C VAL A 45 -5.17 43.77 4.81
N GLU A 46 -4.76 43.13 3.72
CA GLU A 46 -5.03 41.71 3.47
C GLU A 46 -3.73 40.90 3.55
N PRO A 47 -3.78 39.61 3.97
CA PRO A 47 -2.58 38.77 4.06
C PRO A 47 -1.83 38.66 2.72
N SER A 48 -2.56 38.66 1.60
CA SER A 48 -1.98 38.61 0.27
C SER A 48 -1.18 39.86 -0.10
N ASP A 49 -1.47 41.01 0.51
CA ASP A 49 -0.78 42.28 0.23
C ASP A 49 0.52 42.44 1.03
N VAL A 50 0.75 41.59 2.02
CA VAL A 50 1.96 41.64 2.84
C VAL A 50 3.12 40.97 2.11
N THR A 51 4.23 41.72 2.00
CA THR A 51 5.48 41.31 1.37
C THR A 51 6.57 41.01 2.39
N GLU A 52 6.47 41.56 3.59
CA GLU A 52 7.42 41.33 4.69
C GLU A 52 6.69 41.34 6.03
N MET A 53 7.11 40.45 6.93
CA MET A 53 6.67 40.41 8.32
C MET A 53 7.89 40.31 9.23
N ALA A 54 7.99 41.19 10.23
CA ALA A 54 9.03 41.16 11.25
C ALA A 54 8.39 40.99 12.63
N LEU A 55 8.83 39.97 13.36
CA LEU A 55 8.37 39.63 14.69
C LEU A 55 9.53 39.87 15.66
N LYS A 56 9.45 40.93 16.46
CA LYS A 56 10.43 41.25 17.49
C LYS A 56 9.90 40.80 18.84
N ARG A 57 10.70 40.04 19.57
CA ARG A 57 10.34 39.40 20.84
C ARG A 57 11.58 39.23 21.71
N ALA A 58 11.40 38.71 22.93
CA ALA A 58 12.48 38.61 23.91
C ALA A 58 13.68 37.74 23.45
N ASP A 59 13.42 36.68 22.67
CA ASP A 59 14.42 35.75 22.13
C ASP A 59 15.00 36.19 20.78
N GLY A 60 14.60 37.34 20.23
CA GLY A 60 15.20 37.92 19.03
C GLY A 60 14.18 38.46 18.01
N VAL A 61 14.66 38.63 16.79
CA VAL A 61 13.85 39.10 15.65
C VAL A 61 13.77 37.99 14.60
N VAL A 62 12.55 37.71 14.14
CA VAL A 62 12.30 36.88 12.97
C VAL A 62 11.73 37.77 11.89
N ARG A 63 12.50 38.02 10.84
CA ARG A 63 12.04 38.75 9.67
C ARG A 63 11.88 37.77 8.52
N VAL A 64 10.69 37.75 7.92
CA VAL A 64 10.39 36.96 6.74
C VAL A 64 9.97 37.86 5.59
N LYS A 65 10.42 37.52 4.38
CA LYS A 65 10.11 38.24 3.14
C LYS A 65 9.54 37.26 2.12
N ARG A 66 8.49 37.69 1.41
CA ARG A 66 7.86 36.93 0.34
C ARG A 66 8.79 36.90 -0.87
N GLU A 67 9.06 35.71 -1.40
CA GLU A 67 9.91 35.49 -2.58
C GLU A 67 9.21 34.49 -3.53
N GLY A 68 8.77 34.96 -4.69
CA GLY A 68 7.88 34.20 -5.57
C GLY A 68 6.62 33.73 -4.83
N ASP A 69 6.35 32.41 -4.88
CA ASP A 69 5.25 31.77 -4.16
C ASP A 69 5.61 31.31 -2.73
N GLY A 70 6.81 31.65 -2.24
CA GLY A 70 7.33 31.21 -0.95
C GLY A 70 7.66 32.35 0.01
N TRP A 71 8.18 31.97 1.17
CA TRP A 71 8.71 32.88 2.19
C TRP A 71 10.17 32.54 2.49
N GLN A 72 10.99 33.56 2.67
CA GLN A 72 12.37 33.44 3.17
C GLN A 72 12.45 34.10 4.54
N ILE A 73 13.07 33.43 5.51
CA ILE A 73 13.61 34.08 6.69
C ILE A 73 14.84 34.86 6.24
N VAL A 74 14.91 36.15 6.55
CA VAL A 74 16.04 37.03 6.26
C VAL A 74 16.78 37.47 7.53
N GLU A 75 16.14 37.38 8.70
CA GLU A 75 16.76 37.55 10.03
C GLU A 75 16.33 36.41 10.96
N PRO A 76 17.26 35.82 11.75
CA PRO A 76 18.66 36.25 11.95
C PRO A 76 19.61 35.83 10.82
N LEU A 77 19.23 34.85 10.00
CA LEU A 77 19.99 34.36 8.87
C LEU A 77 19.06 34.04 7.70
N ALA A 78 19.61 34.04 6.49
CA ALA A 78 18.88 33.70 5.28
C ALA A 78 18.56 32.19 5.24
N TRP A 79 17.29 31.84 5.42
CA TRP A 79 16.79 30.45 5.36
C TRP A 79 15.44 30.39 4.67
N ARG A 80 15.16 29.24 4.07
CA ARG A 80 13.84 28.94 3.54
C ARG A 80 12.79 28.94 4.67
N GLY A 81 11.70 29.68 4.48
CA GLY A 81 10.62 29.82 5.43
C GLY A 81 9.51 28.79 5.21
N ASP A 82 8.96 28.25 6.29
CA ASP A 82 7.78 27.40 6.27
C ASP A 82 6.56 28.25 5.89
N ARG A 83 6.08 28.07 4.66
CA ARG A 83 4.94 28.84 4.14
C ARG A 83 3.71 28.70 5.02
N GLY A 84 3.42 27.50 5.52
CA GLY A 84 2.23 27.26 6.33
C GLY A 84 2.28 28.06 7.63
N LYS A 85 3.40 27.98 8.36
CA LYS A 85 3.58 28.69 9.63
C LYS A 85 3.67 30.19 9.48
N VAL A 86 4.32 30.68 8.43
CA VAL A 86 4.37 32.11 8.14
C VAL A 86 2.98 32.66 7.81
N GLU A 87 2.23 32.01 6.91
CA GLU A 87 0.87 32.45 6.52
C GLU A 87 -0.14 32.33 7.67
N GLU A 88 -0.02 31.31 8.52
CA GLU A 88 -0.84 31.13 9.74
C GLU A 88 -0.65 32.32 10.69
N THR A 89 0.60 32.66 11.02
CA THR A 89 0.92 33.80 11.89
C THR A 89 0.51 35.13 11.24
N LEU A 90 0.79 35.31 9.96
CA LEU A 90 0.39 36.51 9.21
C LEU A 90 -1.13 36.71 9.23
N THR A 91 -1.89 35.64 8.98
CA THR A 91 -3.35 35.68 9.00
C THR A 91 -3.87 36.03 10.39
N SER A 92 -3.29 35.44 11.45
CA SER A 92 -3.64 35.74 12.84
C SER A 92 -3.49 37.24 13.16
N ILE A 93 -2.40 37.87 12.70
CA ILE A 93 -2.14 39.30 12.91
C ILE A 93 -3.07 40.18 12.07
N VAL A 94 -3.19 39.92 10.76
CA VAL A 94 -3.96 40.77 9.84
C VAL A 94 -5.47 40.69 10.12
N THR A 95 -5.95 39.52 10.54
CA THR A 95 -7.38 39.31 10.85
C THR A 95 -7.72 39.57 12.32
N ALA A 96 -6.74 39.95 13.15
CA ALA A 96 -6.93 40.25 14.56
C ALA A 96 -8.02 41.30 14.76
N ARG A 97 -9.02 40.97 15.57
CA ARG A 97 -10.14 41.85 15.91
C ARG A 97 -9.97 42.44 17.30
N MET A 98 -10.17 43.75 17.39
CA MET A 98 -10.31 44.46 18.65
C MET A 98 -11.58 43.97 19.35
N ASP A 99 -11.43 43.35 20.52
CA ASP A 99 -12.58 42.92 21.33
C ASP A 99 -13.22 44.13 22.04
N ARG A 100 -12.39 44.91 22.74
CA ARG A 100 -12.77 46.17 23.37
C ARG A 100 -11.56 47.09 23.52
N GLU A 101 -11.83 48.38 23.55
CA GLU A 101 -10.88 49.39 24.00
C GLU A 101 -10.85 49.38 25.54
N ILE A 102 -9.65 49.53 26.11
CA ILE A 102 -9.41 49.55 27.56
C ILE A 102 -9.11 50.98 28.03
N ALA A 103 -8.32 51.72 27.25
CA ALA A 103 -7.98 53.11 27.54
C ALA A 103 -7.70 53.86 26.24
N ALA A 104 -8.43 54.95 25.99
CA ALA A 104 -8.21 55.81 24.81
C ALA A 104 -6.84 56.50 24.83
N GLU A 105 -6.43 56.97 26.02
CA GLU A 105 -5.16 57.68 26.27
C GLU A 105 -4.61 57.26 27.65
N PRO A 106 -3.92 56.12 27.76
CA PRO A 106 -3.40 55.64 29.04
C PRO A 106 -2.27 56.55 29.55
N LYS A 107 -2.26 56.82 30.87
CA LYS A 107 -1.19 57.60 31.52
C LYS A 107 0.11 56.83 31.67
N ASP A 108 0.04 55.49 31.81
CA ASP A 108 1.19 54.61 31.92
C ASP A 108 0.99 53.33 31.08
N LEU A 109 1.89 53.09 30.13
CA LEU A 109 1.87 51.89 29.28
C LEU A 109 2.48 50.67 29.97
N ALA A 110 3.22 50.87 31.07
CA ALA A 110 3.82 49.79 31.83
C ALA A 110 2.76 48.90 32.50
N GLU A 111 1.63 49.48 32.91
CA GLU A 111 0.47 48.74 33.48
C GLU A 111 -0.06 47.66 32.53
N PHE A 112 0.07 47.88 31.22
CA PHE A 112 -0.39 46.95 30.18
C PHE A 112 0.74 46.09 29.61
N GLY A 113 1.97 46.22 30.13
CA GLY A 113 3.16 45.60 29.55
C GLY A 113 3.52 46.12 28.15
N LEU A 114 3.05 47.32 27.78
CA LEU A 114 3.29 47.93 26.46
C LEU A 114 4.46 48.92 26.44
N ALA A 115 4.97 49.34 27.61
CA ALA A 115 6.22 50.09 27.70
C ALA A 115 7.45 49.25 27.23
N LYS A 116 7.38 47.93 27.46
CA LYS A 116 8.30 46.93 26.91
C LYS A 116 7.44 45.77 26.40
N PRO A 117 6.94 45.84 25.16
CA PRO A 117 6.00 44.86 24.65
C PRO A 117 6.60 43.46 24.66
N VAL A 118 5.77 42.47 24.96
CA VAL A 118 6.14 41.05 24.90
C VAL A 118 6.49 40.65 23.47
N ALA A 119 5.75 41.20 22.50
CA ALA A 119 6.05 41.07 21.09
C ALA A 119 5.63 42.30 20.28
N GLU A 120 6.33 42.56 19.20
CA GLU A 120 6.05 43.59 18.21
C GLU A 120 6.02 42.94 16.83
N ALA A 121 4.88 43.05 16.14
CA ALA A 121 4.71 42.59 14.77
C ALA A 121 4.70 43.79 13.81
N THR A 122 5.60 43.82 12.85
CA THR A 122 5.64 44.83 11.78
C THR A 122 5.36 44.17 10.44
N LEU A 123 4.39 44.69 9.69
CA LEU A 123 4.03 44.25 8.35
C LEU A 123 4.40 45.31 7.32
N VAL A 124 4.96 44.90 6.18
CA VAL A 124 5.19 45.78 5.02
C VAL A 124 4.35 45.30 3.84
N THR A 125 3.46 46.15 3.36
CA THR A 125 2.58 45.85 2.22
C THR A 125 3.25 46.16 0.88
N ARG A 126 2.70 45.64 -0.23
CA ARG A 126 3.20 45.84 -1.60
C ARG A 126 3.37 47.31 -2.00
N ASP A 127 2.55 48.20 -1.45
CA ASP A 127 2.61 49.65 -1.66
C ASP A 127 3.62 50.37 -0.75
N GLY A 128 4.40 49.61 0.04
CA GLY A 128 5.45 50.13 0.92
C GLY A 128 4.96 50.66 2.27
N ARG A 129 3.65 50.61 2.55
CA ARG A 129 3.13 51.01 3.87
C ARG A 129 3.57 50.04 4.96
N ARG A 130 3.78 50.58 6.16
CA ARG A 130 4.19 49.84 7.36
C ARG A 130 3.09 49.87 8.40
N PHE A 131 2.78 48.72 8.96
CA PHE A 131 1.79 48.54 10.02
C PHE A 131 2.44 47.83 11.20
N THR A 132 2.29 48.39 12.40
CA THR A 132 2.91 47.86 13.61
C THR A 132 1.86 47.51 14.64
N LEU A 133 1.94 46.32 15.22
CA LEU A 133 1.12 45.85 16.33
C LEU A 133 2.01 45.55 17.51
N LEU A 134 1.82 46.27 18.61
CA LEU A 134 2.48 46.03 19.89
C LEU A 134 1.59 45.15 20.75
N LEU A 135 2.15 44.09 21.32
CA LEU A 135 1.46 43.13 22.18
C LEU A 135 2.12 43.13 23.57
N GLY A 136 1.34 43.45 24.59
CA GLY A 136 1.78 43.59 25.97
C GLY A 136 1.48 42.35 26.82
N ALA A 137 1.15 42.59 28.09
CA ALA A 137 0.83 41.54 29.05
C ALA A 137 -0.51 40.87 28.73
N LYS A 138 -0.64 39.61 29.16
CA LYS A 138 -1.94 38.92 29.21
C LYS A 138 -2.80 39.55 30.30
N ASN A 139 -4.10 39.62 30.08
CA ASN A 139 -5.04 40.01 31.12
C ASN A 139 -5.11 38.93 32.23
N PRO A 140 -5.69 39.21 33.41
CA PRO A 140 -5.70 38.26 34.53
C PRO A 140 -6.33 36.90 34.21
N THR A 141 -7.29 36.84 33.29
CA THR A 141 -7.93 35.57 32.88
C THR A 141 -7.13 34.80 31.84
N GLY A 142 -6.09 35.40 31.25
CA GLY A 142 -5.24 34.80 30.21
C GLY A 142 -5.90 34.66 28.83
N VAL A 143 -7.16 35.10 28.68
CA VAL A 143 -7.94 34.98 27.42
C VAL A 143 -7.57 36.09 26.43
N TRP A 144 -7.15 37.24 26.95
CA TRP A 144 -6.88 38.45 26.19
C TRP A 144 -5.45 38.93 26.40
N VAL A 145 -4.90 39.62 25.41
CA VAL A 145 -3.64 40.34 25.48
C VAL A 145 -3.88 41.82 25.24
N TYR A 146 -3.24 42.68 26.04
CA TYR A 146 -3.26 44.12 25.77
C TYR A 146 -2.46 44.43 24.51
N ALA A 147 -2.98 45.31 23.67
CA ALA A 147 -2.39 45.63 22.39
C ALA A 147 -2.50 47.13 22.07
N ARG A 148 -1.61 47.59 21.20
CA ARG A 148 -1.59 48.95 20.67
C ARG A 148 -1.13 48.95 19.21
N GLU A 149 -1.78 49.77 18.39
CA GLU A 149 -1.46 49.90 16.96
C GLU A 149 -0.41 51.00 16.75
N GLY A 150 0.85 50.62 16.56
CA GLY A 150 1.98 51.53 16.39
C GLY A 150 1.99 52.62 17.48
N ASP A 151 2.01 53.87 17.04
CA ASP A 151 2.04 55.03 17.92
C ASP A 151 0.65 55.56 18.30
N LYS A 152 -0.45 54.96 17.85
CA LYS A 152 -1.82 55.40 18.20
C LYS A 152 -2.05 55.28 19.71
N PRO A 153 -2.71 56.23 20.38
CA PRO A 153 -2.74 56.28 21.84
C PRO A 153 -3.57 55.15 22.49
N ALA A 154 -4.61 54.66 21.80
CA ALA A 154 -5.55 53.71 22.36
C ALA A 154 -4.92 52.34 22.67
N VAL A 155 -5.17 51.86 23.88
CA VAL A 155 -4.89 50.48 24.31
C VAL A 155 -6.18 49.70 24.28
N PHE A 156 -6.12 48.55 23.63
CA PHE A 156 -7.24 47.64 23.46
C PHE A 156 -6.81 46.21 23.77
N VAL A 157 -7.73 45.26 23.67
CA VAL A 157 -7.42 43.84 23.83
C VAL A 157 -7.70 43.03 22.57
N LEU A 158 -6.83 42.03 22.34
CA LEU A 158 -6.91 41.04 21.29
C LEU A 158 -6.92 39.63 21.88
N GLY A 159 -7.46 38.66 21.15
CA GLY A 159 -7.44 37.27 21.58
C GLY A 159 -5.99 36.80 21.81
N GLU A 160 -5.76 36.00 22.85
CA GLU A 160 -4.43 35.50 23.21
C GLU A 160 -3.70 34.80 22.05
N SER A 161 -4.44 34.23 21.09
CA SER A 161 -3.88 33.61 19.89
C SER A 161 -2.95 34.51 19.11
N VAL A 162 -3.23 35.81 19.04
CA VAL A 162 -2.37 36.76 18.31
C VAL A 162 -0.99 36.82 18.96
N LEU A 163 -0.93 36.86 20.29
CA LEU A 163 0.34 36.84 21.03
C LEU A 163 1.05 35.50 20.85
N ARG A 164 0.34 34.38 21.01
CA ARG A 164 0.91 33.03 20.83
C ARG A 164 1.52 32.85 19.44
N ASP A 165 0.83 33.28 18.38
CA ASP A 165 1.29 33.08 17.01
C ASP A 165 2.45 34.05 16.66
N THR A 166 2.47 35.25 17.24
CA THR A 166 3.55 36.24 17.09
C THR A 166 4.82 35.84 17.86
N THR A 167 4.66 35.13 18.97
CA THR A 167 5.76 34.63 19.82
C THR A 167 6.22 33.21 19.45
N ARG A 168 5.74 32.67 18.32
CA ARG A 168 6.13 31.34 17.83
C ARG A 168 7.66 31.22 17.70
N PRO A 169 8.27 30.08 18.11
CA PRO A 169 9.71 29.88 18.01
C PRO A 169 10.24 30.04 16.57
N LEU A 170 11.45 30.58 16.42
CA LEU A 170 12.12 30.70 15.11
C LEU A 170 12.20 29.36 14.35
N ALA A 171 12.40 28.26 15.07
CA ALA A 171 12.49 26.92 14.49
C ALA A 171 11.22 26.48 13.73
N ASP A 172 10.04 26.96 14.15
CA ASP A 172 8.77 26.63 13.48
C ASP A 172 8.61 27.36 12.15
N PHE A 173 9.23 28.53 12.01
CA PHE A 173 9.19 29.30 10.76
C PHE A 173 10.16 28.77 9.72
N ARG A 174 11.04 27.83 10.06
CA ARG A 174 12.05 27.30 9.14
C ARG A 174 11.53 26.08 8.41
N ASP A 175 11.61 26.09 7.08
CA ASP A 175 11.09 24.99 6.25
C ASP A 175 11.89 23.70 6.50
N ARG A 176 11.19 22.67 6.96
CA ARG A 176 11.74 21.33 7.22
C ARG A 176 11.44 20.32 6.11
N SER A 177 10.81 20.71 5.02
CA SER A 177 10.67 19.83 3.84
C SER A 177 12.04 19.52 3.25
N VAL A 178 12.20 18.31 2.69
CA VAL A 178 13.43 17.92 2.01
C VAL A 178 13.45 18.52 0.61
N LEU A 179 12.47 18.14 -0.21
CA LEU A 179 12.14 18.75 -1.51
C LEU A 179 10.63 18.86 -1.61
N ALA A 180 10.12 20.01 -2.05
CA ALA A 180 8.69 20.24 -2.25
C ALA A 180 8.32 20.10 -3.73
N PHE A 181 7.66 19.02 -4.13
CA PHE A 181 7.13 18.81 -5.49
C PHE A 181 5.83 17.99 -5.44
N ASP A 182 5.02 18.08 -6.49
CA ASP A 182 3.87 17.20 -6.69
C ASP A 182 4.28 16.01 -7.55
N ARG A 183 3.99 14.80 -7.07
CA ARG A 183 4.34 13.55 -7.77
C ARG A 183 3.67 13.46 -9.15
N LYS A 184 2.46 13.99 -9.30
CA LYS A 184 1.73 13.95 -10.58
C LYS A 184 2.40 14.80 -11.67
N ASP A 185 3.21 15.77 -11.26
CA ASP A 185 3.90 16.70 -12.15
C ASP A 185 5.31 16.20 -12.51
N VAL A 186 5.78 15.10 -11.91
CA VAL A 186 7.12 14.55 -12.17
C VAL A 186 7.20 14.03 -13.60
N THR A 187 8.13 14.60 -14.36
CA THR A 187 8.42 14.24 -15.76
C THR A 187 9.73 13.50 -15.92
N GLY A 188 10.58 13.49 -14.88
CA GLY A 188 11.80 12.70 -14.88
C GLY A 188 12.54 12.74 -13.55
N VAL A 189 13.37 11.73 -13.32
CA VAL A 189 14.25 11.61 -12.15
C VAL A 189 15.65 11.29 -12.65
N GLU A 190 16.65 12.02 -12.16
CA GLU A 190 18.06 11.72 -12.40
C GLU A 190 18.79 11.51 -11.07
N ILE A 191 19.48 10.38 -10.94
CA ILE A 191 20.32 10.03 -9.79
C ILE A 191 21.74 9.83 -10.30
N VAL A 192 22.64 10.73 -9.94
CA VAL A 192 24.06 10.65 -10.27
C VAL A 192 24.80 10.12 -9.04
N THR A 193 25.33 8.91 -9.17
CA THR A 193 26.25 8.33 -8.18
C THR A 193 27.69 8.48 -8.66
N ARG A 194 28.65 7.90 -7.93
CA ARG A 194 30.06 7.86 -8.37
C ARG A 194 30.26 6.93 -9.58
N ASP A 195 29.45 5.88 -9.67
CA ASP A 195 29.66 4.78 -10.61
C ASP A 195 28.81 4.91 -11.87
N GLU A 196 27.58 5.43 -11.74
CA GLU A 196 26.65 5.56 -12.86
C GLU A 196 25.68 6.74 -12.72
N THR A 197 25.09 7.13 -13.85
CA THR A 197 23.93 8.02 -13.87
C THR A 197 22.69 7.27 -14.26
N LEU A 198 21.70 7.29 -13.37
CA LEU A 198 20.40 6.69 -13.55
C LEU A 198 19.42 7.78 -13.97
N ALA A 199 18.71 7.59 -15.08
CA ALA A 199 17.66 8.50 -15.50
C ALA A 199 16.38 7.71 -15.72
N VAL A 200 15.28 8.14 -15.12
CA VAL A 200 13.99 7.46 -15.18
C VAL A 200 12.91 8.45 -15.61
N GLU A 201 12.06 8.05 -16.54
CA GLU A 201 10.97 8.86 -17.07
C GLU A 201 9.65 8.10 -17.01
N PRO A 202 8.51 8.78 -16.79
CA PRO A 202 7.20 8.16 -16.92
C PRO A 202 6.93 7.64 -18.34
N ALA A 203 6.33 6.46 -18.46
CA ALA A 203 6.03 5.78 -19.72
C ALA A 203 4.54 5.36 -19.79
N GLY A 204 3.65 6.33 -19.57
CA GLY A 204 2.20 6.15 -19.41
C GLY A 204 1.74 6.54 -18.00
N GLU A 205 0.53 6.15 -17.61
CA GLU A 205 -0.07 6.56 -16.32
C GLU A 205 0.61 5.93 -15.09
N SER A 206 1.11 4.68 -15.21
CA SER A 206 1.62 3.90 -14.06
C SER A 206 2.89 3.12 -14.37
N ARG A 207 3.65 3.53 -15.38
CA ARG A 207 4.91 2.85 -15.76
C ARG A 207 6.06 3.81 -15.80
N TRP A 208 7.24 3.29 -15.55
CA TRP A 208 8.48 4.03 -15.59
C TRP A 208 9.46 3.32 -16.52
N LYS A 209 10.28 4.10 -17.22
CA LYS A 209 11.40 3.61 -18.02
C LYS A 209 12.69 4.19 -17.51
N LEU A 210 13.65 3.32 -17.22
CA LEU A 210 15.04 3.69 -17.07
C LEU A 210 15.59 4.00 -18.46
N THR A 211 16.06 5.21 -18.70
CA THR A 211 16.62 5.67 -19.97
C THR A 211 18.14 5.70 -19.96
N ARG A 212 18.75 5.84 -18.78
CA ARG A 212 20.21 5.75 -18.56
C ARG A 212 20.55 4.88 -17.36
N PRO A 213 21.66 4.12 -17.40
CA PRO A 213 22.66 4.07 -18.48
C PRO A 213 22.21 3.31 -19.74
N ARG A 214 21.05 2.65 -19.70
CA ARG A 214 20.47 1.92 -20.83
C ARG A 214 18.93 1.93 -20.71
N ALA A 215 18.26 1.72 -21.84
CA ALA A 215 16.81 1.68 -21.92
C ALA A 215 16.25 0.36 -21.37
N LEU A 216 15.54 0.42 -20.23
CA LEU A 216 14.91 -0.72 -19.56
C LEU A 216 13.57 -0.30 -18.95
N ASP A 217 12.70 -1.26 -18.69
CA ASP A 217 11.55 -1.02 -17.83
C ASP A 217 12.05 -0.84 -16.39
N ALA A 218 11.55 0.20 -15.72
CA ALA A 218 11.84 0.48 -14.33
C ALA A 218 10.72 -0.06 -13.44
N ASP A 219 11.09 -0.53 -12.25
CA ASP A 219 10.20 -1.03 -11.24
C ASP A 219 9.35 0.13 -10.69
N THR A 220 8.07 0.11 -11.04
CA THR A 220 7.13 1.18 -10.66
C THR A 220 7.04 1.30 -9.14
N ASP A 221 6.96 0.19 -8.40
CA ASP A 221 6.81 0.22 -6.95
C ASP A 221 8.01 0.89 -6.27
N THR A 222 9.22 0.58 -6.73
CA THR A 222 10.46 1.22 -6.27
C THR A 222 10.44 2.73 -6.53
N MET A 223 10.01 3.17 -7.72
CA MET A 223 9.91 4.60 -8.04
C MET A 223 8.87 5.32 -7.20
N VAL A 224 7.72 4.68 -6.98
CA VAL A 224 6.66 5.20 -6.12
C VAL A 224 7.14 5.36 -4.68
N GLU A 225 7.73 4.30 -4.11
CA GLU A 225 8.27 4.33 -2.76
C GLU A 225 9.33 5.43 -2.61
N PHE A 226 10.27 5.52 -3.55
CA PHE A 226 11.32 6.54 -3.53
C PHE A 226 10.76 7.96 -3.52
N LEU A 227 9.84 8.29 -4.43
CA LEU A 227 9.24 9.63 -4.53
C LEU A 227 8.40 9.97 -3.29
N ASP A 228 7.63 9.00 -2.77
CA ASP A 228 6.78 9.19 -1.59
C ASP A 228 7.64 9.39 -0.33
N LYS A 229 8.73 8.62 -0.17
CA LYS A 229 9.69 8.81 0.93
C LYS A 229 10.40 10.16 0.85
N LEU A 230 10.78 10.60 -0.34
CA LEU A 230 11.47 11.87 -0.55
C LEU A 230 10.58 13.09 -0.27
N THR A 231 9.33 13.08 -0.74
CA THR A 231 8.35 14.15 -0.50
C THR A 231 7.81 14.16 0.93
N GLY A 232 7.62 12.98 1.53
CA GLY A 232 7.13 12.81 2.88
C GLY A 232 8.15 13.14 3.97
N ALA A 233 9.45 13.06 3.66
CA ALA A 233 10.50 13.28 4.62
C ALA A 233 10.52 14.72 5.18
N ARG A 234 11.02 14.84 6.42
CA ARG A 234 11.29 16.11 7.09
C ARG A 234 12.70 16.13 7.63
N VAL A 235 13.37 17.28 7.57
CA VAL A 235 14.68 17.51 8.16
C VAL A 235 14.62 17.21 9.66
N LYS A 236 15.48 16.31 10.14
CA LYS A 236 15.64 15.98 11.58
C LYS A 236 16.42 17.08 12.30
N GLU A 237 17.50 17.55 11.68
CA GLU A 237 18.43 18.50 12.27
C GLU A 237 19.02 19.41 11.18
N PHE A 238 19.25 20.68 11.51
CA PHE A 238 20.11 21.58 10.73
C PHE A 238 21.48 21.56 11.40
N VAL A 239 22.40 20.78 10.83
CA VAL A 239 23.63 20.33 11.51
C VAL A 239 24.71 21.41 11.48
N ALA A 240 24.79 22.15 10.38
CA ALA A 240 25.76 23.23 10.21
C ALA A 240 25.21 24.32 9.30
N GLU A 241 25.52 25.57 9.63
CA GLU A 241 25.28 26.74 8.78
C GLU A 241 26.60 27.22 8.20
N ARG A 242 26.68 27.34 6.87
CA ARG A 242 27.88 27.81 6.14
C ARG A 242 29.16 27.11 6.63
N PRO A 243 29.21 25.75 6.65
CA PRO A 243 30.39 25.06 7.14
C PRO A 243 31.60 25.37 6.26
N ALA A 244 32.78 25.50 6.89
CA ALA A 244 34.02 25.74 6.17
C ALA A 244 34.44 24.58 5.25
N SER A 245 33.90 23.37 5.49
CA SER A 245 34.14 22.18 4.68
C SER A 245 32.91 21.28 4.63
N LEU A 246 32.60 20.76 3.44
CA LEU A 246 31.52 19.80 3.19
C LEU A 246 31.96 18.34 3.35
N ARG A 247 33.27 18.10 3.40
CA ARG A 247 33.89 16.76 3.48
C ARG A 247 33.47 15.95 4.71
N PRO A 248 33.31 16.52 5.93
CA PRO A 248 32.85 15.75 7.10
C PRO A 248 31.44 15.16 6.95
N PHE A 249 30.68 15.63 5.95
CA PHE A 249 29.30 15.23 5.69
C PHE A 249 29.17 14.38 4.42
N GLY A 250 30.28 14.05 3.73
CA GLY A 250 30.26 13.38 2.42
C GLY A 250 29.71 14.23 1.27
N LEU A 251 29.53 15.54 1.49
CA LEU A 251 28.91 16.46 0.53
C LEU A 251 29.91 17.09 -0.46
N ASP A 252 31.20 16.74 -0.38
CA ASP A 252 32.22 17.06 -1.38
C ASP A 252 32.16 16.13 -2.61
N ARG A 253 31.61 14.92 -2.43
CA ARG A 253 31.32 13.95 -3.50
C ARG A 253 29.95 13.29 -3.29
N PRO A 254 28.86 14.08 -3.33
CA PRO A 254 27.52 13.62 -3.00
C PRO A 254 26.91 12.78 -4.11
N ILE A 255 25.87 12.02 -3.77
CA ILE A 255 24.89 11.54 -4.74
C ILE A 255 23.97 12.72 -5.08
N ARG A 256 23.84 13.06 -6.36
CA ARG A 256 22.94 14.11 -6.81
C ARG A 256 21.62 13.50 -7.25
N VAL A 257 20.54 13.88 -6.60
CA VAL A 257 19.17 13.54 -6.98
C VAL A 257 18.51 14.77 -7.58
N ALA A 258 18.06 14.69 -8.83
CA ALA A 258 17.27 15.73 -9.49
C ALA A 258 15.88 15.20 -9.84
N ILE A 259 14.86 15.96 -9.46
CA ILE A 259 13.46 15.71 -9.78
C ILE A 259 13.02 16.79 -10.78
N HIS A 260 12.66 16.37 -11.98
CA HIS A 260 12.13 17.23 -13.03
C HIS A 260 10.62 17.22 -12.97
N THR A 261 9.99 18.40 -12.96
CA THR A 261 8.54 18.58 -12.92
C THR A 261 8.06 19.52 -14.01
N GLY A 262 6.79 19.41 -14.38
CA GLY A 262 6.14 20.32 -15.33
C GLY A 262 6.53 20.06 -16.79
N LYS A 263 5.87 20.75 -17.71
CA LYS A 263 6.07 20.66 -19.17
C LYS A 263 6.35 22.04 -19.75
N ASP A 264 7.06 22.06 -20.87
CA ASP A 264 7.39 23.26 -21.65
C ASP A 264 7.88 24.46 -20.81
N ARG A 265 7.08 25.52 -20.68
CA ARG A 265 7.47 26.75 -19.97
C ARG A 265 7.40 26.62 -18.44
N ASP A 266 6.73 25.59 -17.92
CA ASP A 266 6.58 25.34 -16.47
C ASP A 266 7.60 24.32 -15.95
N ARG A 267 8.61 23.95 -16.75
CA ARG A 267 9.64 23.00 -16.33
C ARG A 267 10.43 23.54 -15.16
N ALA A 268 10.47 22.77 -14.09
CA ALA A 268 11.31 23.04 -12.92
C ALA A 268 12.16 21.82 -12.59
N THR A 269 13.34 22.05 -12.03
CA THR A 269 14.21 20.99 -11.52
C THR A 269 14.53 21.27 -10.06
N LYS A 270 14.27 20.30 -9.19
CA LYS A 270 14.61 20.36 -7.78
C LYS A 270 15.70 19.35 -7.49
N THR A 271 16.77 19.81 -6.86
CA THR A 271 17.96 19.00 -6.64
C THR A 271 18.24 18.83 -5.15
N LEU A 272 18.63 17.62 -4.76
CA LEU A 272 19.16 17.29 -3.44
C LEU A 272 20.53 16.65 -3.60
N LEU A 273 21.51 17.13 -2.83
CA LEU A 273 22.80 16.48 -2.66
C LEU A 273 22.71 15.60 -1.42
N VAL A 274 23.02 14.32 -1.55
CA VAL A 274 22.99 13.34 -0.46
C VAL A 274 24.43 12.91 -0.17
N GLY A 275 24.85 13.09 1.08
CA GLY A 275 26.19 12.77 1.56
C GLY A 275 26.23 11.45 2.35
N ASP A 276 27.05 11.43 3.39
CA ASP A 276 27.30 10.23 4.20
C ASP A 276 26.17 9.96 5.20
N VAL A 277 26.02 8.69 5.57
CA VAL A 277 25.12 8.23 6.64
C VAL A 277 25.79 8.43 8.00
N ASP A 278 25.01 8.92 8.96
CA ASP A 278 25.39 8.96 10.37
C ASP A 278 24.66 7.84 11.13
N ASP A 279 25.36 6.72 11.33
CA ASP A 279 24.81 5.53 12.01
C ASP A 279 24.40 5.79 13.46
N LYS A 280 25.04 6.76 14.13
CA LYS A 280 24.75 7.13 15.52
C LYS A 280 23.47 7.95 15.60
N LYS A 281 23.30 8.90 14.67
CA LYS A 281 22.11 9.76 14.60
C LYS A 281 20.96 9.15 13.80
N LYS A 282 21.16 7.95 13.20
CA LYS A 282 20.16 7.26 12.36
C LYS A 282 19.60 8.20 11.30
N GLY A 283 20.49 8.71 10.46
CA GLY A 283 20.15 9.68 9.44
C GLY A 283 21.22 9.82 8.36
N VAL A 284 20.93 10.59 7.33
CA VAL A 284 21.84 10.87 6.21
C VAL A 284 22.03 12.37 6.04
N TYR A 285 23.26 12.80 5.83
CA TYR A 285 23.55 14.20 5.55
C TYR A 285 23.05 14.57 4.15
N ALA A 286 22.50 15.76 4.02
CA ALA A 286 22.04 16.28 2.74
C ALA A 286 22.18 17.80 2.65
N MET A 287 22.12 18.32 1.43
CA MET A 287 22.15 19.76 1.16
C MET A 287 21.35 20.07 -0.10
N ARG A 288 20.59 21.17 -0.06
CA ARG A 288 19.94 21.71 -1.26
C ARG A 288 20.90 22.68 -1.95
N PRO A 289 21.18 22.53 -3.25
CA PRO A 289 22.02 23.48 -3.97
C PRO A 289 21.47 24.91 -3.88
N GLY A 290 22.36 25.88 -3.64
CA GLY A 290 22.00 27.29 -3.47
C GLY A 290 21.67 27.69 -2.03
N GLU A 291 21.47 26.73 -1.11
CA GLU A 291 21.31 26.99 0.32
C GLU A 291 22.64 26.81 1.06
N SER A 292 22.76 27.35 2.28
CA SER A 292 23.99 27.27 3.08
C SER A 292 23.96 26.25 4.22
N SER A 293 22.87 25.50 4.36
CA SER A 293 22.65 24.63 5.52
C SER A 293 22.89 23.17 5.17
N VAL A 294 23.64 22.47 6.04
CA VAL A 294 23.74 21.00 6.02
C VAL A 294 22.59 20.43 6.84
N LEU A 295 21.85 19.52 6.23
CA LEU A 295 20.67 18.89 6.79
C LEU A 295 21.03 17.48 7.25
N LEU A 296 20.43 17.03 8.35
CA LEU A 296 20.30 15.61 8.66
C LEU A 296 18.90 15.16 8.31
N LEU A 297 18.78 14.21 7.39
CA LEU A 297 17.52 13.60 6.99
C LEU A 297 17.32 12.26 7.71
N PRO A 298 16.08 11.77 7.82
CA PRO A 298 15.80 10.42 8.30
C PRO A 298 16.51 9.35 7.45
N GLU A 299 16.94 8.26 8.08
CA GLU A 299 17.66 7.15 7.43
C GLU A 299 16.83 6.50 6.32
N GLU A 300 15.51 6.59 6.40
CA GLU A 300 14.58 6.08 5.39
C GLU A 300 14.78 6.76 4.02
N VAL A 301 15.26 8.01 3.98
CA VAL A 301 15.61 8.69 2.71
C VAL A 301 16.81 7.99 2.05
N TRP A 302 17.79 7.56 2.85
CA TRP A 302 18.93 6.81 2.35
C TRP A 302 18.52 5.40 1.92
N THR A 303 17.72 4.70 2.71
CA THR A 303 17.27 3.33 2.39
C THR A 303 16.45 3.28 1.11
N ALA A 304 15.56 4.27 0.90
CA ALA A 304 14.69 4.33 -0.26
C ALA A 304 15.37 4.84 -1.55
N LEU A 305 16.58 5.41 -1.46
CA LEU A 305 17.29 5.96 -2.62
C LEU A 305 17.84 4.83 -3.52
N PRO A 306 17.32 4.67 -4.75
CA PRO A 306 17.79 3.61 -5.63
C PRO A 306 19.08 4.05 -6.33
N ARG A 307 20.19 3.45 -5.91
CA ARG A 307 21.55 3.86 -6.30
C ARG A 307 22.14 3.09 -7.47
N THR A 308 21.46 2.06 -7.96
CA THR A 308 21.98 1.21 -9.04
C THR A 308 20.93 0.89 -10.08
N THR A 309 21.38 0.56 -11.29
CA THR A 309 20.52 0.03 -12.36
C THR A 309 19.71 -1.18 -11.88
N ALA A 310 20.34 -2.09 -11.12
CA ALA A 310 19.66 -3.28 -10.59
C ALA A 310 18.60 -2.96 -9.52
N ALA A 311 18.72 -1.84 -8.80
CA ALA A 311 17.71 -1.38 -7.87
C ALA A 311 16.47 -0.83 -8.60
N LEU A 312 16.69 -0.11 -9.71
CA LEU A 312 15.63 0.56 -10.48
C LEU A 312 14.94 -0.33 -11.51
N ARG A 313 15.63 -1.30 -12.10
CA ARG A 313 15.06 -2.13 -13.18
C ARG A 313 13.91 -2.99 -12.66
N ASP A 314 12.88 -3.17 -13.49
CA ASP A 314 11.82 -4.16 -13.23
C ASP A 314 12.41 -5.57 -13.09
N LYS A 315 12.08 -6.22 -11.98
CA LYS A 315 12.56 -7.55 -11.61
C LYS A 315 11.55 -8.65 -11.95
N THR A 316 10.42 -8.32 -12.56
CA THR A 316 9.39 -9.29 -12.94
C THR A 316 9.92 -10.25 -14.02
N VAL A 317 9.89 -11.56 -13.76
CA VAL A 317 10.40 -12.55 -14.73
C VAL A 317 9.39 -12.80 -15.86
N VAL A 318 8.11 -12.89 -15.53
CA VAL A 318 7.03 -13.09 -16.50
C VAL A 318 5.81 -12.27 -16.08
N ALA A 319 5.20 -11.56 -17.04
CA ALA A 319 4.00 -10.77 -16.83
C ALA A 319 2.83 -11.40 -17.59
N PHE A 320 1.71 -11.61 -16.89
CA PHE A 320 0.47 -12.14 -17.44
C PHE A 320 -0.73 -11.77 -16.57
N GLU A 321 -1.92 -11.73 -17.15
CA GLU A 321 -3.16 -11.50 -16.42
C GLU A 321 -3.74 -12.83 -15.95
N ARG A 322 -3.68 -13.10 -14.64
CA ARG A 322 -4.10 -14.37 -14.04
C ARG A 322 -5.51 -14.80 -14.48
N ASP A 323 -6.46 -13.87 -14.53
CA ASP A 323 -7.84 -14.20 -14.82
C ASP A 323 -8.07 -14.53 -16.30
N LYS A 324 -7.15 -14.13 -17.19
CA LYS A 324 -7.15 -14.50 -18.60
C LYS A 324 -6.44 -15.82 -18.87
N VAL A 325 -5.77 -16.45 -17.90
CA VAL A 325 -5.09 -17.73 -18.13
C VAL A 325 -6.12 -18.84 -18.33
N ILE A 326 -6.04 -19.52 -19.48
CA ILE A 326 -6.95 -20.61 -19.89
C ILE A 326 -6.27 -21.98 -19.91
N ARG A 327 -4.94 -22.02 -19.99
CA ARG A 327 -4.15 -23.26 -19.97
C ARG A 327 -2.81 -23.04 -19.28
N LEU A 328 -2.40 -24.02 -18.49
CA LEU A 328 -1.10 -24.12 -17.85
C LEU A 328 -0.53 -25.51 -18.11
N ASP A 329 0.61 -25.59 -18.80
CA ASP A 329 1.39 -26.82 -18.90
C ASP A 329 2.56 -26.75 -17.93
N VAL A 330 2.75 -27.79 -17.12
CA VAL A 330 3.87 -27.93 -16.19
C VAL A 330 4.63 -29.20 -16.55
N GLU A 331 5.92 -29.06 -16.84
CA GLU A 331 6.85 -30.17 -17.05
C GLU A 331 7.95 -30.08 -15.99
N SER A 332 8.25 -31.19 -15.33
CA SER A 332 9.31 -31.28 -14.33
C SER A 332 9.88 -32.72 -14.26
N PRO A 333 11.00 -32.96 -13.56
CA PRO A 333 11.48 -34.33 -13.33
C PRO A 333 10.52 -35.15 -12.46
N ARG A 334 9.56 -34.49 -11.78
CA ARG A 334 8.53 -35.12 -10.94
C ARG A 334 7.24 -35.43 -11.69
N GLY A 335 7.22 -35.22 -13.00
CA GLY A 335 6.09 -35.50 -13.87
C GLY A 335 5.62 -34.27 -14.65
N THR A 336 4.67 -34.51 -15.55
CA THR A 336 4.03 -33.51 -16.40
C THR A 336 2.55 -33.40 -16.07
N ALA A 337 1.96 -32.22 -16.27
CA ALA A 337 0.54 -31.99 -16.16
C ALA A 337 0.11 -30.87 -17.10
N THR A 338 -0.99 -31.09 -17.82
CA THR A 338 -1.69 -30.03 -18.55
C THR A 338 -2.96 -29.70 -17.81
N LEU A 339 -3.11 -28.44 -17.42
CA LEU A 339 -4.31 -27.90 -16.81
C LEU A 339 -5.03 -26.98 -17.80
N VAL A 340 -6.35 -27.14 -17.94
CA VAL A 340 -7.22 -26.28 -18.75
C VAL A 340 -8.32 -25.72 -17.85
N ARG A 341 -8.64 -24.43 -18.01
CA ARG A 341 -9.72 -23.78 -17.28
C ARG A 341 -11.03 -23.91 -18.07
N GLU A 342 -11.96 -24.72 -17.56
CA GLU A 342 -13.29 -24.95 -18.11
C GLU A 342 -14.35 -24.50 -17.10
N GLN A 343 -15.33 -23.69 -17.54
CA GLN A 343 -16.42 -23.21 -16.67
C GLN A 343 -15.91 -22.64 -15.33
N ASP A 344 -14.85 -21.82 -15.42
CA ASP A 344 -14.19 -21.19 -14.26
C ASP A 344 -13.47 -22.16 -13.29
N ARG A 345 -13.24 -23.42 -13.69
CA ARG A 345 -12.46 -24.38 -12.88
C ARG A 345 -11.33 -25.01 -13.68
N TRP A 346 -10.21 -25.23 -13.01
CA TRP A 346 -9.09 -26.01 -13.55
C TRP A 346 -9.45 -27.49 -13.63
N ARG A 347 -9.07 -28.12 -14.73
CA ARG A 347 -9.08 -29.56 -14.93
C ARG A 347 -7.76 -29.99 -15.50
N ILE A 348 -7.31 -31.18 -15.13
CA ILE A 348 -6.15 -31.79 -15.76
C ILE A 348 -6.66 -32.58 -16.96
N THR A 349 -6.04 -32.36 -18.12
CA THR A 349 -6.37 -33.08 -19.37
C THR A 349 -5.25 -34.02 -19.82
N GLN A 350 -4.02 -33.81 -19.33
CA GLN A 350 -2.88 -34.72 -19.55
C GLN A 350 -2.07 -34.90 -18.26
N PRO A 351 -1.46 -36.08 -18.03
CA PRO A 351 -1.42 -37.25 -18.92
C PRO A 351 -2.76 -38.01 -19.02
N GLU A 352 -3.67 -37.78 -18.09
CA GLU A 352 -5.03 -38.33 -18.09
C GLU A 352 -6.03 -37.27 -17.61
N ALA A 353 -7.32 -37.47 -17.93
CA ALA A 353 -8.37 -36.53 -17.55
C ALA A 353 -8.72 -36.69 -16.06
N LEU A 354 -8.39 -35.68 -15.25
CA LEU A 354 -8.60 -35.69 -13.80
C LEU A 354 -9.15 -34.34 -13.32
N PRO A 355 -9.94 -34.31 -12.23
CA PRO A 355 -10.23 -33.08 -11.52
C PRO A 355 -8.93 -32.47 -10.98
N ALA A 356 -8.74 -31.15 -11.14
CA ALA A 356 -7.59 -30.44 -10.57
C ALA A 356 -7.93 -29.85 -9.20
N ASP A 357 -6.95 -29.80 -8.30
CA ASP A 357 -7.04 -29.01 -7.07
C ASP A 357 -6.90 -27.53 -7.44
N GLN A 358 -7.96 -26.75 -7.21
CA GLN A 358 -8.05 -25.35 -7.62
C GLN A 358 -7.06 -24.46 -6.87
N VAL A 359 -6.76 -24.80 -5.61
CA VAL A 359 -5.82 -24.05 -4.78
C VAL A 359 -4.41 -24.28 -5.28
N GLU A 360 -4.07 -25.53 -5.59
CA GLU A 360 -2.73 -25.89 -6.06
C GLU A 360 -2.44 -25.35 -7.47
N ALA A 361 -3.41 -25.44 -8.39
CA ALA A 361 -3.31 -24.80 -9.71
C ALA A 361 -3.13 -23.28 -9.60
N GLY A 362 -3.91 -22.63 -8.73
CA GLY A 362 -3.79 -21.21 -8.43
C GLY A 362 -2.44 -20.84 -7.82
N ALA A 363 -1.89 -21.68 -6.95
CA ALA A 363 -0.61 -21.47 -6.30
C ALA A 363 0.56 -21.47 -7.31
N VAL A 364 0.55 -22.34 -8.32
CA VAL A 364 1.57 -22.34 -9.38
C VAL A 364 1.54 -21.03 -10.15
N LEU A 365 0.36 -20.57 -10.59
CA LEU A 365 0.21 -19.29 -11.29
C LEU A 365 0.65 -18.11 -10.41
N MET A 366 0.29 -18.11 -9.13
CA MET A 366 0.73 -17.09 -8.19
C MET A 366 2.25 -17.07 -8.03
N LYS A 367 2.89 -18.23 -7.94
CA LYS A 367 4.35 -18.33 -7.85
C LYS A 367 5.03 -17.80 -9.12
N LEU A 368 4.52 -18.14 -10.30
CA LEU A 368 5.03 -17.63 -11.58
C LEU A 368 4.93 -16.11 -11.66
N ARG A 369 3.77 -15.55 -11.31
CA ARG A 369 3.53 -14.10 -11.32
C ARG A 369 4.41 -13.33 -10.33
N ASN A 370 4.64 -13.92 -9.16
CA ASN A 370 5.43 -13.31 -8.09
C ASN A 370 6.94 -13.62 -8.22
N LEU A 371 7.36 -14.28 -9.30
CA LEU A 371 8.76 -14.61 -9.52
C LEU A 371 9.53 -13.32 -9.83
N LYS A 372 10.47 -12.98 -8.94
CA LYS A 372 11.31 -11.79 -9.04
C LYS A 372 12.77 -12.16 -9.20
N ALA A 373 13.46 -11.46 -10.09
CA ALA A 373 14.89 -11.58 -10.32
C ALA A 373 15.67 -11.06 -9.10
N LEU A 374 16.55 -11.91 -8.56
CA LEU A 374 17.55 -11.58 -7.56
C LEU A 374 18.82 -11.00 -8.21
N ALA A 375 19.12 -11.41 -9.44
CA ALA A 375 20.22 -10.90 -10.25
C ALA A 375 19.94 -11.17 -11.74
N PHE A 376 20.56 -10.39 -12.62
CA PHE A 376 20.52 -10.57 -14.07
C PHE A 376 21.86 -11.12 -14.56
N LEU A 377 21.82 -12.16 -15.39
CA LEU A 377 23.02 -12.80 -15.97
C LEU A 377 23.23 -12.39 -17.44
N GLY A 378 22.38 -11.52 -17.96
CA GLY A 378 22.40 -10.98 -19.30
C GLY A 378 21.28 -9.97 -19.51
N GLU A 379 21.15 -9.48 -20.74
CA GLU A 379 20.18 -8.45 -21.10
C GLU A 379 19.07 -8.95 -22.04
N ASP A 380 19.28 -10.13 -22.62
CA ASP A 380 18.43 -10.70 -23.64
C ASP A 380 18.44 -12.24 -23.58
N ALA A 381 17.81 -12.88 -24.56
CA ALA A 381 17.70 -14.32 -24.67
C ALA A 381 19.03 -15.07 -24.91
N SER A 382 20.15 -14.39 -25.21
CA SER A 382 21.42 -15.03 -25.58
C SER A 382 21.96 -15.97 -24.51
N GLY A 383 21.70 -15.67 -23.23
CA GLY A 383 22.11 -16.51 -22.11
C GLY A 383 21.37 -17.84 -22.00
N ILE A 384 20.19 -18.00 -22.62
CA ILE A 384 19.33 -19.18 -22.43
C ILE A 384 20.06 -20.47 -22.84
N ALA A 385 20.75 -20.46 -23.98
CA ALA A 385 21.49 -21.63 -24.46
C ALA A 385 22.64 -22.05 -23.53
N ARG A 386 23.17 -21.12 -22.72
CA ARG A 386 24.25 -21.40 -21.77
C ARG A 386 23.73 -21.91 -20.42
N TYR A 387 22.71 -21.26 -19.87
CA TYR A 387 22.25 -21.51 -18.50
C TYR A 387 21.04 -22.44 -18.41
N LEU A 388 20.23 -22.50 -19.48
CA LEU A 388 18.94 -23.18 -19.53
C LEU A 388 18.84 -24.11 -20.76
N ALA A 389 19.97 -24.68 -21.20
CA ALA A 389 20.00 -25.67 -22.29
C ALA A 389 19.13 -26.90 -21.97
N LYS A 390 19.09 -27.29 -20.70
CA LYS A 390 18.31 -28.41 -20.16
C LYS A 390 17.55 -27.91 -18.92
N PRO A 391 16.44 -27.19 -19.09
CA PRO A 391 15.65 -26.72 -17.96
C PRO A 391 15.06 -27.93 -17.23
N GLU A 392 15.10 -27.91 -15.91
CA GLU A 392 14.43 -28.94 -15.10
C GLU A 392 12.93 -28.73 -15.10
N VAL A 393 12.47 -27.47 -15.01
CA VAL A 393 11.05 -27.14 -15.01
C VAL A 393 10.72 -26.25 -16.21
N ARG A 394 9.63 -26.58 -16.89
CA ARG A 394 9.00 -25.72 -17.90
C ARG A 394 7.56 -25.46 -17.48
N ALA A 395 7.17 -24.19 -17.46
CA ALA A 395 5.79 -23.80 -17.22
C ALA A 395 5.29 -22.93 -18.38
N THR A 396 4.35 -23.45 -19.16
CA THR A 396 3.79 -22.76 -20.33
C THR A 396 2.40 -22.21 -19.99
N ILE A 397 2.24 -20.90 -20.16
CA ILE A 397 1.01 -20.16 -19.90
C ILE A 397 0.37 -19.80 -21.24
N THR A 398 -0.92 -20.11 -21.39
CA THR A 398 -1.75 -19.62 -22.50
C THR A 398 -2.86 -18.73 -21.96
N GLN A 399 -2.99 -17.52 -22.52
CA GLN A 399 -4.01 -16.54 -22.15
C GLN A 399 -5.11 -16.43 -23.21
N GLN A 400 -6.32 -16.14 -22.77
CA GLN A 400 -7.44 -15.85 -23.65
C GLN A 400 -7.16 -14.58 -24.47
N GLY A 401 -7.34 -14.67 -25.78
CA GLY A 401 -7.13 -13.56 -26.71
C GLY A 401 -5.66 -13.28 -27.06
N GLU A 402 -4.71 -14.04 -26.50
CA GLU A 402 -3.29 -13.96 -26.85
C GLU A 402 -2.86 -15.20 -27.65
N PRO A 403 -2.41 -15.07 -28.91
CA PRO A 403 -2.02 -16.22 -29.72
C PRO A 403 -0.66 -16.80 -29.32
N ALA A 404 0.21 -16.01 -28.68
CA ALA A 404 1.52 -16.44 -28.24
C ALA A 404 1.47 -16.98 -26.81
N THR A 405 2.05 -18.16 -26.58
CA THR A 405 2.25 -18.69 -25.23
C THR A 405 3.52 -18.12 -24.60
N GLN A 406 3.56 -18.11 -23.27
CA GLN A 406 4.75 -17.73 -22.51
C GLN A 406 5.28 -18.95 -21.76
N THR A 407 6.51 -19.39 -22.06
CA THR A 407 7.14 -20.53 -21.37
C THR A 407 8.22 -20.03 -20.43
N VAL A 408 8.03 -20.23 -19.13
CA VAL A 408 9.07 -19.99 -18.12
C VAL A 408 9.92 -21.25 -17.97
N LEU A 409 11.23 -21.09 -18.13
CA LEU A 409 12.23 -22.13 -17.97
C LEU A 409 12.92 -21.95 -16.62
N LEU A 410 13.11 -23.03 -15.86
CA LEU A 410 13.85 -23.03 -14.60
C LEU A 410 14.88 -24.16 -14.57
N ALA A 411 16.05 -23.89 -13.98
CA ALA A 411 17.06 -24.90 -13.68
C ALA A 411 17.81 -24.57 -12.38
N PRO A 412 18.37 -25.55 -11.66
CA PRO A 412 19.22 -25.29 -10.50
C PRO A 412 20.40 -24.38 -10.86
N ALA A 413 20.70 -23.42 -9.99
CA ALA A 413 21.90 -22.61 -10.08
C ALA A 413 22.88 -23.01 -8.97
N PRO A 414 24.19 -23.09 -9.24
CA PRO A 414 25.19 -23.37 -8.23
C PRO A 414 25.40 -22.18 -7.29
N GLU A 415 25.03 -20.96 -7.70
CA GLU A 415 25.21 -19.77 -6.89
C GLU A 415 24.20 -19.68 -5.73
N LYS A 416 24.63 -19.02 -4.66
CA LYS A 416 23.77 -18.56 -3.56
C LYS A 416 23.72 -17.05 -3.53
N ARG A 417 22.59 -16.47 -3.12
CA ARG A 417 22.43 -15.02 -2.90
C ARG A 417 21.95 -14.77 -1.47
N GLY A 418 22.69 -13.98 -0.69
CA GLY A 418 22.36 -13.75 0.72
C GLY A 418 22.29 -15.02 1.57
N GLY A 419 23.05 -16.07 1.20
CA GLY A 419 23.00 -17.40 1.84
C GLY A 419 21.87 -18.31 1.34
N GLN A 420 20.91 -17.80 0.57
CA GLN A 420 19.80 -18.58 0.00
C GLN A 420 20.21 -19.28 -1.30
N ALA A 421 19.69 -20.48 -1.51
CA ALA A 421 19.86 -21.22 -2.76
C ALA A 421 19.10 -20.53 -3.90
N THR A 422 19.67 -20.54 -5.10
CA THR A 422 19.05 -19.91 -6.27
C THR A 422 18.80 -20.88 -7.41
N ALA A 423 17.97 -20.46 -8.36
CA ALA A 423 17.72 -21.12 -9.63
C ALA A 423 17.88 -20.14 -10.79
N TYR A 424 18.29 -20.63 -11.95
CA TYR A 424 18.18 -19.89 -13.20
C TYR A 424 16.73 -19.82 -13.64
N ALA A 425 16.29 -18.67 -14.14
CA ALA A 425 14.98 -18.50 -14.76
C ALA A 425 15.08 -17.66 -16.04
N ALA A 426 14.25 -17.95 -17.04
CA ALA A 426 14.05 -17.09 -18.20
C ALA A 426 12.71 -17.39 -18.88
N VAL A 427 12.15 -16.41 -19.59
CA VAL A 427 11.09 -16.68 -20.56
C VAL A 427 11.73 -17.15 -21.87
N ALA A 428 11.31 -18.32 -22.35
CA ALA A 428 11.84 -18.94 -23.56
C ALA A 428 11.78 -17.98 -24.76
N GLY A 429 12.91 -17.82 -25.46
CA GLY A 429 13.05 -16.94 -26.62
C GLY A 429 13.05 -15.43 -26.33
N ARG A 430 12.80 -14.99 -25.09
CA ARG A 430 12.79 -13.57 -24.70
C ARG A 430 13.93 -13.20 -23.76
N GLY A 431 14.24 -14.05 -22.78
CA GLY A 431 15.21 -13.73 -21.72
C GLY A 431 14.79 -12.49 -20.90
N PRO A 432 15.73 -11.81 -20.22
CA PRO A 432 17.09 -12.29 -19.92
C PRO A 432 17.08 -13.53 -19.02
N VAL A 433 18.24 -14.19 -18.89
CA VAL A 433 18.44 -15.18 -17.83
C VAL A 433 18.69 -14.44 -16.52
N VAL A 434 17.95 -14.81 -15.49
CA VAL A 434 18.03 -14.25 -14.14
C VAL A 434 18.25 -15.33 -13.09
N LEU A 435 18.73 -14.94 -11.92
CA LEU A 435 18.68 -15.75 -10.71
C LEU A 435 17.38 -15.47 -9.96
N VAL A 436 16.71 -16.51 -9.49
CA VAL A 436 15.51 -16.45 -8.65
C VAL A 436 15.69 -17.35 -7.43
N ASP A 437 14.76 -17.30 -6.47
CA ASP A 437 14.75 -18.23 -5.34
C ASP A 437 14.60 -19.69 -5.82
N ALA A 438 15.44 -20.60 -5.32
CA ALA A 438 15.43 -22.01 -5.71
C ALA A 438 14.11 -22.74 -5.42
N SER A 439 13.29 -22.24 -4.48
CA SER A 439 11.97 -22.81 -4.18
C SER A 439 11.05 -22.79 -5.40
N ALA A 440 11.30 -21.91 -6.38
CA ALA A 440 10.58 -21.87 -7.65
C ALA A 440 10.58 -23.22 -8.39
N LEU A 441 11.69 -23.98 -8.34
CA LEU A 441 11.75 -25.32 -8.96
C LEU A 441 10.70 -26.25 -8.36
N GLN A 442 10.53 -26.21 -7.04
CA GLN A 442 9.60 -27.09 -6.32
C GLN A 442 8.15 -26.59 -6.37
N GLU A 443 7.94 -25.28 -6.30
CA GLU A 443 6.60 -24.69 -6.25
C GLU A 443 5.95 -24.57 -7.63
N VAL A 444 6.73 -24.39 -8.70
CA VAL A 444 6.24 -24.35 -10.09
C VAL A 444 6.19 -25.76 -10.66
N GLY A 445 7.25 -26.56 -10.50
CA GLY A 445 7.36 -27.92 -11.05
C GLY A 445 6.63 -28.98 -10.23
N ARG A 446 5.43 -28.66 -9.71
CA ARG A 446 4.66 -29.57 -8.84
C ARG A 446 4.30 -30.86 -9.58
N PRO A 447 4.38 -32.04 -8.93
CA PRO A 447 3.98 -33.29 -9.55
C PRO A 447 2.46 -33.33 -9.77
N LEU A 448 2.03 -34.11 -10.77
CA LEU A 448 0.62 -34.37 -11.07
C LEU A 448 -0.20 -34.75 -9.83
N ALA A 449 0.37 -35.58 -8.94
CA ALA A 449 -0.30 -36.02 -7.72
C ALA A 449 -0.71 -34.86 -6.79
N GLN A 450 0.06 -33.76 -6.75
CA GLN A 450 -0.30 -32.57 -5.96
C GLN A 450 -1.27 -31.66 -6.70
N LEU A 451 -1.22 -31.63 -8.03
CA LEU A 451 -2.08 -30.77 -8.85
C LEU A 451 -3.49 -31.35 -9.02
N ARG A 452 -3.66 -32.66 -8.85
CA ARG A 452 -4.98 -33.30 -8.93
C ARG A 452 -5.78 -33.14 -7.64
N ASP A 453 -7.09 -33.09 -7.76
CA ASP A 453 -7.98 -33.12 -6.61
C ASP A 453 -7.77 -34.44 -5.85
N ARG A 454 -7.47 -34.33 -4.56
CA ARG A 454 -7.21 -35.47 -3.69
C ARG A 454 -8.34 -35.77 -2.71
N THR A 455 -9.46 -35.09 -2.85
CA THR A 455 -10.63 -35.31 -2.00
C THR A 455 -11.15 -36.73 -2.21
N LEU A 456 -11.29 -37.51 -1.12
CA LEU A 456 -11.70 -38.91 -1.18
C LEU A 456 -13.12 -39.06 -1.72
N VAL A 457 -14.03 -38.18 -1.28
CA VAL A 457 -15.43 -38.13 -1.73
C VAL A 457 -15.68 -36.79 -2.41
N ALA A 458 -15.35 -36.72 -3.70
CA ALA A 458 -15.50 -35.50 -4.49
C ALA A 458 -16.96 -35.00 -4.50
N GLY A 459 -17.15 -33.71 -4.23
CA GLY A 459 -18.47 -33.07 -4.24
C GLY A 459 -19.38 -33.41 -3.05
N LEU A 460 -18.85 -34.02 -1.97
CA LEU A 460 -19.61 -34.23 -0.75
C LEU A 460 -19.95 -32.90 -0.06
N GLU A 461 -21.24 -32.59 -0.02
CA GLU A 461 -21.77 -31.48 0.78
C GLU A 461 -22.56 -32.04 1.98
N PRO A 462 -22.13 -31.80 3.23
CA PRO A 462 -22.78 -32.35 4.44
C PRO A 462 -24.28 -32.05 4.55
N ARG A 463 -24.74 -30.93 3.97
CA ARG A 463 -26.16 -30.57 3.91
C ARG A 463 -27.01 -31.47 3.02
N ASP A 464 -26.40 -32.13 2.04
CA ASP A 464 -27.09 -33.03 1.11
C ASP A 464 -27.29 -34.42 1.73
N VAL A 465 -26.56 -34.72 2.81
CA VAL A 465 -26.68 -35.97 3.56
C VAL A 465 -27.91 -35.89 4.47
N ARG A 466 -28.87 -36.77 4.22
CA ARG A 466 -30.11 -36.91 5.01
C ARG A 466 -30.13 -38.17 5.85
N ARG A 467 -29.40 -39.22 5.46
CA ARG A 467 -29.17 -40.40 6.30
C ARG A 467 -27.70 -40.80 6.27
N MET A 468 -27.20 -41.32 7.39
CA MET A 468 -25.84 -41.87 7.50
C MET A 468 -25.90 -43.20 8.23
N GLN A 469 -25.36 -44.24 7.61
CA GLN A 469 -25.20 -45.55 8.21
C GLN A 469 -23.74 -45.77 8.57
N VAL A 470 -23.48 -46.19 9.81
CA VAL A 470 -22.16 -46.60 10.28
C VAL A 470 -22.24 -48.06 10.70
N LYS A 471 -21.35 -48.89 10.16
CA LYS A 471 -21.13 -50.27 10.59
C LYS A 471 -19.72 -50.39 11.16
N ALA A 472 -19.60 -50.98 12.34
CA ALA A 472 -18.33 -51.24 13.02
C ALA A 472 -18.56 -52.32 14.09
N ASP A 473 -17.57 -53.18 14.32
CA ASP A 473 -17.60 -54.23 15.37
C ASP A 473 -18.86 -55.11 15.34
N GLY A 474 -19.34 -55.46 14.15
CA GLY A 474 -20.57 -56.26 13.95
C GLY A 474 -21.88 -55.54 14.25
N LYS A 475 -21.85 -54.27 14.65
CA LYS A 475 -23.01 -53.42 14.89
C LYS A 475 -23.30 -52.54 13.67
N THR A 476 -24.54 -52.11 13.53
CA THR A 476 -25.00 -51.16 12.51
C THR A 476 -25.85 -50.10 13.19
N VAL A 477 -25.55 -48.82 12.95
CA VAL A 477 -26.38 -47.69 13.36
C VAL A 477 -26.73 -46.86 12.13
N LEU A 478 -28.01 -46.54 11.98
CA LEU A 478 -28.51 -45.63 10.94
C LEU A 478 -29.07 -44.40 11.64
N VAL A 479 -28.57 -43.23 11.25
CA VAL A 479 -29.11 -41.93 11.68
C VAL A 479 -29.80 -41.22 10.52
N GLU A 480 -30.89 -40.52 10.83
CA GLU A 480 -31.67 -39.73 9.89
C GLU A 480 -31.79 -38.28 10.36
N ARG A 481 -31.58 -37.35 9.43
CA ARG A 481 -31.64 -35.92 9.69
C ARG A 481 -33.10 -35.45 9.66
N LYS A 482 -33.56 -34.84 10.74
CA LYS A 482 -34.87 -34.20 10.83
C LYS A 482 -34.71 -32.68 10.81
N GLY A 483 -35.16 -32.04 9.74
CA GLY A 483 -34.87 -30.62 9.51
C GLY A 483 -33.38 -30.41 9.22
N ASP A 484 -32.81 -29.30 9.69
CA ASP A 484 -31.42 -28.93 9.39
C ASP A 484 -30.44 -29.23 10.53
N LEU A 485 -30.91 -29.40 11.77
CA LEU A 485 -30.03 -29.48 12.95
C LEU A 485 -30.18 -30.77 13.76
N GLU A 486 -31.30 -31.49 13.63
CA GLU A 486 -31.54 -32.69 14.45
C GLU A 486 -31.20 -33.96 13.69
N TRP A 487 -30.58 -34.91 14.39
CA TRP A 487 -30.37 -36.27 13.93
C TRP A 487 -31.08 -37.24 14.88
N ARG A 488 -31.63 -38.34 14.35
CA ARG A 488 -32.30 -39.38 15.12
C ARG A 488 -31.77 -40.74 14.75
N ILE A 489 -31.66 -41.64 15.72
CA ILE A 489 -31.31 -43.03 15.45
C ILE A 489 -32.57 -43.76 14.99
N VAL A 490 -32.50 -44.34 13.79
CA VAL A 490 -33.58 -45.15 13.20
C VAL A 490 -33.27 -46.65 13.22
N GLU A 491 -31.99 -47.03 13.34
CA GLU A 491 -31.55 -48.42 13.50
C GLU A 491 -30.34 -48.49 14.45
N GLY A 492 -30.21 -49.58 15.23
CA GLY A 492 -29.04 -49.84 16.08
C GLY A 492 -29.02 -49.10 17.42
N GLY A 493 -30.08 -48.36 17.75
CA GLY A 493 -30.24 -47.62 19.00
C GLY A 493 -31.65 -47.03 19.10
N ARG A 494 -31.88 -46.09 20.03
CA ARG A 494 -33.18 -45.41 20.22
C ARG A 494 -32.98 -43.93 20.53
N GLY A 495 -33.89 -43.09 20.03
CA GLY A 495 -33.97 -41.68 20.40
C GLY A 495 -33.17 -40.75 19.49
N SER A 496 -32.79 -39.59 20.04
CA SER A 496 -31.97 -38.60 19.33
C SER A 496 -30.56 -39.15 19.10
N ALA A 497 -29.95 -38.73 18.00
CA ALA A 497 -28.53 -38.96 17.76
C ALA A 497 -27.73 -37.73 18.20
N ASN A 498 -26.48 -37.95 18.59
CA ASN A 498 -25.55 -36.86 18.88
C ASN A 498 -25.18 -36.13 17.59
N ALA A 499 -25.86 -35.00 17.34
CA ALA A 499 -25.70 -34.23 16.11
C ALA A 499 -24.25 -33.77 15.87
N SER A 500 -23.53 -33.39 16.92
CA SER A 500 -22.13 -32.97 16.82
C SER A 500 -21.26 -34.12 16.28
N LYS A 501 -21.43 -35.35 16.79
CA LYS A 501 -20.64 -36.50 16.34
C LYS A 501 -20.95 -36.91 14.91
N VAL A 502 -22.22 -36.80 14.50
CA VAL A 502 -22.61 -37.02 13.11
C VAL A 502 -21.97 -35.98 12.20
N ASP A 503 -22.12 -34.70 12.53
CA ASP A 503 -21.58 -33.60 11.73
C ASP A 503 -20.05 -33.63 11.67
N ASP A 504 -19.36 -33.91 12.79
CA ASP A 504 -17.90 -34.07 12.85
C ASP A 504 -17.43 -35.12 11.83
N LEU A 505 -18.11 -36.28 11.76
CA LEU A 505 -17.77 -37.32 10.79
C LEU A 505 -18.04 -36.88 9.35
N LEU A 506 -19.15 -36.18 9.09
CA LEU A 506 -19.46 -35.65 7.76
C LEU A 506 -18.43 -34.62 7.28
N TYR A 507 -18.01 -33.71 8.16
CA TYR A 507 -16.98 -32.72 7.85
C TYR A 507 -15.59 -33.36 7.72
N ALA A 508 -15.27 -34.36 8.54
CA ALA A 508 -14.05 -35.16 8.39
C ALA A 508 -14.00 -35.82 7.01
N LEU A 509 -15.08 -36.50 6.58
CA LEU A 509 -15.16 -37.14 5.26
C LEU A 509 -15.11 -36.13 4.11
N ARG A 510 -15.74 -34.97 4.26
CA ARG A 510 -15.69 -33.88 3.26
C ARG A 510 -14.26 -33.38 3.06
N GLY A 511 -13.51 -33.18 4.15
CA GLY A 511 -12.14 -32.66 4.12
C GLY A 511 -11.07 -33.72 3.86
N LEU A 512 -11.45 -35.00 3.79
CA LEU A 512 -10.49 -36.10 3.76
C LEU A 512 -9.78 -36.15 2.41
N LYS A 513 -8.49 -35.84 2.42
CA LYS A 513 -7.62 -35.95 1.24
C LYS A 513 -6.70 -37.17 1.35
N TRP A 514 -6.59 -37.94 0.28
CA TRP A 514 -5.62 -39.03 0.22
C TRP A 514 -4.20 -38.51 -0.06
N LYS A 515 -3.20 -39.16 0.55
CA LYS A 515 -1.77 -38.88 0.38
C LYS A 515 -1.19 -39.71 -0.76
N GLU A 516 -1.63 -40.95 -0.88
CA GLU A 516 -1.15 -41.93 -1.84
C GLU A 516 -2.29 -42.86 -2.30
N VAL A 517 -2.19 -43.36 -3.54
CA VAL A 517 -3.01 -44.48 -4.02
C VAL A 517 -2.23 -45.76 -3.75
N ALA A 518 -2.60 -46.48 -2.69
CA ALA A 518 -1.88 -47.65 -2.22
C ALA A 518 -2.06 -48.87 -3.15
N ALA A 519 -3.25 -49.02 -3.75
CA ALA A 519 -3.53 -50.04 -4.77
C ALA A 519 -4.57 -49.50 -5.77
N PRO A 520 -4.17 -49.05 -6.99
CA PRO A 520 -5.07 -48.40 -7.95
C PRO A 520 -6.24 -49.27 -8.43
N ASP A 521 -6.03 -50.58 -8.51
CA ASP A 521 -6.99 -51.60 -8.94
C ASP A 521 -7.64 -52.36 -7.77
N GLY A 522 -7.32 -51.98 -6.53
CA GLY A 522 -7.80 -52.66 -5.33
C GLY A 522 -7.12 -54.00 -5.04
N ALA A 523 -6.06 -54.36 -5.77
CA ALA A 523 -5.34 -55.60 -5.55
C ALA A 523 -4.77 -55.69 -4.12
N GLY A 524 -4.86 -56.89 -3.54
CA GLY A 524 -4.35 -57.14 -2.19
C GLY A 524 -5.15 -56.46 -1.07
N ALA A 525 -6.47 -56.26 -1.24
CA ALA A 525 -7.35 -55.62 -0.26
C ALA A 525 -7.17 -56.13 1.19
N ASP A 526 -6.94 -57.42 1.41
CA ASP A 526 -6.67 -58.00 2.74
C ASP A 526 -5.45 -57.38 3.43
N ARG A 527 -4.38 -57.08 2.69
CA ARG A 527 -3.16 -56.43 3.21
C ARG A 527 -3.47 -55.07 3.84
N TYR A 528 -4.45 -54.38 3.26
CA TYR A 528 -4.91 -53.06 3.70
C TYR A 528 -6.12 -53.15 4.64
N GLY A 529 -6.49 -54.35 5.09
CA GLY A 529 -7.64 -54.57 5.97
C GLY A 529 -8.99 -54.29 5.32
N LEU A 530 -9.07 -54.30 3.99
CA LEU A 530 -10.29 -53.99 3.23
C LEU A 530 -11.05 -55.23 2.73
N GLY A 531 -10.48 -56.43 2.82
CA GLY A 531 -11.26 -57.67 2.68
C GLY A 531 -12.13 -57.99 3.90
N SER A 532 -11.81 -57.40 5.06
CA SER A 532 -12.68 -57.34 6.24
C SER A 532 -12.54 -55.95 6.90
N PRO A 533 -13.22 -54.93 6.34
CA PRO A 533 -13.13 -53.55 6.82
C PRO A 533 -13.46 -53.44 8.30
N SER A 534 -12.67 -52.65 9.05
CA SER A 534 -12.96 -52.37 10.46
C SER A 534 -14.24 -51.56 10.61
N SER A 535 -14.56 -50.74 9.60
CA SER A 535 -15.81 -49.98 9.57
C SER A 535 -16.28 -49.68 8.14
N GLU A 536 -17.58 -49.44 7.98
CA GLU A 536 -18.22 -49.00 6.75
C GLU A 536 -19.12 -47.80 7.06
N VAL A 537 -18.96 -46.71 6.32
CA VAL A 537 -19.83 -45.52 6.42
C VAL A 537 -20.54 -45.31 5.10
N THR A 538 -21.86 -45.32 5.09
CA THR A 538 -22.69 -45.04 3.91
C THR A 538 -23.50 -43.77 4.12
N LEU A 539 -23.40 -42.84 3.17
CA LEU A 539 -24.09 -41.55 3.16
C LEU A 539 -25.22 -41.58 2.13
N PHE A 540 -26.40 -41.08 2.48
CA PHE A 540 -27.57 -41.09 1.61
C PHE A 540 -28.20 -39.70 1.49
N ARG A 541 -28.75 -39.41 0.32
CA ARG A 541 -29.70 -38.29 0.11
C ARG A 541 -31.08 -38.63 0.66
N GLY A 542 -31.97 -37.62 0.69
CA GLY A 542 -33.33 -37.76 1.21
C GLY A 542 -34.19 -38.77 0.45
N ASP A 543 -33.97 -38.92 -0.85
CA ASP A 543 -34.61 -39.92 -1.71
C ASP A 543 -34.06 -41.35 -1.52
N GLY A 544 -33.04 -41.52 -0.67
CA GLY A 544 -32.36 -42.80 -0.45
C GLY A 544 -31.22 -43.10 -1.42
N THR A 545 -30.91 -42.19 -2.35
CA THR A 545 -29.75 -42.34 -3.24
C THR A 545 -28.46 -42.33 -2.42
N VAL A 546 -27.60 -43.33 -2.63
CA VAL A 546 -26.27 -43.39 -2.00
C VAL A 546 -25.37 -42.30 -2.60
N ILE A 547 -24.81 -41.46 -1.73
CA ILE A 547 -23.81 -40.45 -2.10
C ILE A 547 -22.43 -41.12 -2.17
N ALA A 548 -22.07 -41.85 -1.13
CA ALA A 548 -20.82 -42.61 -1.04
C ALA A 548 -20.92 -43.70 0.02
N THR A 549 -20.20 -44.80 -0.20
CA THR A 549 -19.88 -45.78 0.83
C THR A 549 -18.37 -45.85 0.99
N ILE A 550 -17.89 -45.56 2.19
CA ILE A 550 -16.47 -45.54 2.55
C ILE A 550 -16.18 -46.76 3.43
N LEU A 551 -15.28 -47.61 2.95
CA LEU A 551 -14.70 -48.72 3.69
C LEU A 551 -13.44 -48.25 4.39
N VAL A 552 -13.35 -48.54 5.68
CA VAL A 552 -12.20 -48.21 6.53
C VAL A 552 -11.45 -49.48 6.83
N GLY A 553 -10.20 -49.54 6.39
CA GLY A 553 -9.34 -50.70 6.54
C GLY A 553 -8.35 -50.56 7.70
N LYS A 554 -7.20 -51.19 7.52
CA LYS A 554 -6.10 -51.23 8.49
C LYS A 554 -5.55 -49.82 8.75
N ARG A 555 -5.15 -49.59 10.00
CA ARG A 555 -4.37 -48.43 10.43
C ARG A 555 -2.93 -48.83 10.72
N GLU A 556 -1.98 -48.07 10.19
CA GLU A 556 -0.54 -48.26 10.41
C GLU A 556 0.10 -46.92 10.81
N GLY A 557 0.34 -46.73 12.11
CA GLY A 557 0.76 -45.44 12.64
C GLY A 557 -0.29 -44.35 12.39
N GLU A 558 0.12 -43.26 11.74
CA GLU A 558 -0.80 -42.18 11.32
C GLU A 558 -1.47 -42.44 9.97
N THR A 559 -1.15 -43.52 9.27
CA THR A 559 -1.75 -43.86 7.97
C THR A 559 -2.99 -44.73 8.18
N LEU A 560 -4.07 -44.37 7.51
CA LEU A 560 -5.30 -45.17 7.43
C LEU A 560 -5.59 -45.52 5.97
N TYR A 561 -5.86 -46.79 5.69
CA TYR A 561 -6.27 -47.20 4.35
C TYR A 561 -7.79 -47.18 4.22
N VAL A 562 -8.27 -46.56 3.16
CA VAL A 562 -9.71 -46.39 2.87
C VAL A 562 -10.00 -46.68 1.42
N GLN A 563 -11.22 -47.11 1.13
CA GLN A 563 -11.70 -47.37 -0.22
C GLN A 563 -13.14 -46.89 -0.33
N THR A 564 -13.52 -46.31 -1.46
CA THR A 564 -14.94 -46.01 -1.73
C THR A 564 -15.52 -47.15 -2.56
N LYS A 565 -16.76 -47.60 -2.30
CA LYS A 565 -17.37 -48.68 -3.14
C LYS A 565 -17.59 -48.27 -4.59
N ALA A 566 -17.50 -46.98 -4.91
CA ALA A 566 -17.64 -46.45 -6.26
C ALA A 566 -16.40 -46.71 -7.15
N ALA A 567 -15.23 -47.01 -6.57
CA ALA A 567 -14.00 -47.23 -7.31
C ALA A 567 -13.13 -48.30 -6.65
N PRO A 568 -12.41 -49.14 -7.42
CA PRO A 568 -11.61 -50.21 -6.85
C PRO A 568 -10.36 -49.70 -6.09
N ALA A 569 -9.92 -48.47 -6.33
CA ALA A 569 -8.70 -47.93 -5.75
C ALA A 569 -8.71 -47.85 -4.21
N ILE A 570 -7.61 -48.28 -3.60
CA ILE A 570 -7.33 -48.15 -2.17
C ILE A 570 -6.43 -46.94 -1.95
N TYR A 571 -6.83 -46.08 -1.01
CA TYR A 571 -6.18 -44.82 -0.71
C TYR A 571 -5.58 -44.83 0.69
N ALA A 572 -4.38 -44.27 0.83
CA ALA A 572 -3.80 -43.95 2.12
C ALA A 572 -4.16 -42.51 2.51
N VAL A 573 -4.79 -42.31 3.67
CA VAL A 573 -5.16 -41.01 4.22
C VAL A 573 -4.49 -40.77 5.58
N ASP A 574 -4.50 -39.52 6.07
CA ASP A 574 -4.10 -39.23 7.44
C ASP A 574 -5.18 -39.72 8.40
N GLY A 575 -4.89 -40.79 9.14
CA GLY A 575 -5.81 -41.40 10.08
C GLY A 575 -6.20 -40.49 11.25
N ARG A 576 -5.48 -39.40 11.52
CA ARG A 576 -5.89 -38.42 12.55
C ARG A 576 -7.08 -37.57 12.07
N LEU A 577 -7.27 -37.46 10.75
CA LEU A 577 -8.36 -36.69 10.14
C LEU A 577 -9.65 -37.49 10.01
N LEU A 578 -9.63 -38.80 10.25
CA LEU A 578 -10.82 -39.65 10.22
C LEU A 578 -10.90 -40.53 11.47
N THR A 579 -11.87 -40.23 12.32
CA THR A 579 -12.21 -41.01 13.51
C THR A 579 -13.63 -41.55 13.36
N ILE A 580 -13.77 -42.88 13.37
CA ILE A 580 -15.09 -43.52 13.32
C ILE A 580 -15.68 -43.55 14.74
N PRO A 581 -16.91 -43.08 14.96
CA PRO A 581 -17.55 -43.10 16.27
C PRO A 581 -17.78 -44.54 16.74
N LYS A 582 -17.61 -44.79 18.03
CA LYS A 582 -17.96 -46.07 18.66
C LYS A 582 -19.47 -46.20 18.68
N ILE A 583 -20.00 -47.16 17.94
CA ILE A 583 -21.45 -47.34 17.84
C ILE A 583 -21.98 -48.39 18.85
N PRO A 584 -23.19 -48.19 19.41
CA PRO A 584 -24.04 -47.01 19.22
C PRO A 584 -23.68 -45.80 20.10
N ASP A 585 -22.84 -46.01 21.12
CA ASP A 585 -22.66 -45.10 22.26
C ASP A 585 -22.29 -43.66 21.88
N ASP A 586 -21.32 -43.45 20.98
CA ASP A 586 -20.90 -42.11 20.56
C ASP A 586 -21.96 -41.40 19.69
N LEU A 587 -22.80 -42.16 18.99
CA LEU A 587 -23.87 -41.62 18.16
C LEU A 587 -25.18 -41.42 18.92
N GLN A 588 -25.29 -41.94 20.14
CA GLN A 588 -26.47 -41.74 20.98
C GLN A 588 -26.41 -40.39 21.67
N GLY A 589 -27.52 -39.64 21.61
CA GLY A 589 -27.62 -38.24 22.05
C GLY A 589 -28.69 -37.99 23.09
#